data_AF-A0A0J6VNS2-F1
#
_entry.id   AF-A0A0J6VNS2-F1
#
_cell.length_a   1.000
_cell.length_b   1.000
_cell.length_c   1.000
_cell.angle_alpha   90.00
_cell.angle_beta   90.00
_cell.angle_gamma   90.00
#
_symmetry.space_group_name_H-M   'P 1'
#
loop_
_entity.id
_entity.type
_entity.pdbx_description
1 polymer ?
#
loop_
_entity_poly.entity_id
_entity_poly.type
_entity_poly.pdbx_seq_one_letter_code
_entity_poly.pdbx_strand_id
1 'polypeptide(L)'
;MTDDNLSWLSRWYLAQCDGDWEHSHGVTIGTLDNPGWWLRIDLSGTPMEGRAFARVEHGEPSSDLDEWQLTGSWWVAQVKGGTFEVACGPLDLVAAVGVFRRWVATLA
;
A
#
# COMPACT_ATOMS: atom_id res chain seq x y z
N MET A 1 -20.34 3.35 -10.49
CA MET A 1 -18.90 3.65 -10.42
C MET A 1 -18.22 2.42 -9.84
N THR A 2 -17.27 1.84 -10.55
CA THR A 2 -16.40 0.78 -10.02
C THR A 2 -15.62 1.33 -8.83
N ASP A 3 -15.62 0.62 -7.71
CA ASP A 3 -14.91 1.01 -6.49
C ASP A 3 -13.40 0.86 -6.69
N ASP A 4 -12.73 1.96 -7.02
CA ASP A 4 -11.28 1.99 -7.19
C ASP A 4 -10.54 1.75 -5.87
N ASN A 5 -9.25 1.45 -5.95
CA ASN A 5 -8.48 1.04 -4.75
C ASN A 5 -8.28 2.18 -3.75
N LEU A 6 -8.24 3.45 -4.18
CA LEU A 6 -8.14 4.59 -3.26
C LEU A 6 -9.47 4.83 -2.55
N SER A 7 -10.59 4.77 -3.30
CA SER A 7 -11.94 4.80 -2.73
C SER A 7 -12.14 3.69 -1.68
N TRP A 8 -11.65 2.48 -1.97
CA TRP A 8 -11.66 1.38 -1.02
C TRP A 8 -10.78 1.66 0.21
N LEU A 9 -9.56 2.18 0.03
CA LEU A 9 -8.65 2.50 1.12
C LEU A 9 -9.22 3.55 2.08
N SER A 10 -9.92 4.57 1.56
CA SER A 10 -10.61 5.56 2.39
C SER A 10 -11.69 4.93 3.27
N ARG A 11 -12.44 3.96 2.75
CA ARG A 11 -13.45 3.23 3.55
C ARG A 11 -12.81 2.26 4.53
N TRP A 12 -11.72 1.61 4.13
CA TRP A 12 -10.95 0.75 5.02
C TRP A 12 -10.41 1.54 6.22
N TYR A 13 -9.83 2.72 5.97
CA TYR A 13 -9.36 3.65 7.01
C TYR A 13 -10.48 4.00 7.98
N LEU A 14 -11.64 4.45 7.47
CA LEU A 14 -12.79 4.79 8.32
C LEU A 14 -13.25 3.60 9.17
N ALA A 15 -13.18 2.38 8.64
CA ALA A 15 -13.54 1.18 9.36
C ALA A 15 -12.54 0.80 10.47
N GLN A 16 -11.35 1.39 10.51
CA GLN A 16 -10.39 1.22 11.61
C GLN A 16 -10.55 2.29 12.69
N CYS A 17 -11.22 3.42 12.41
CA CYS A 17 -11.45 4.46 13.40
C CYS A 17 -12.43 3.97 14.48
N ASP A 18 -11.96 3.97 15.73
CA ASP A 18 -12.70 3.50 16.89
C ASP A 18 -12.70 4.50 18.05
N GLY A 19 -12.13 5.69 17.87
CA GLY A 19 -12.00 6.72 18.89
C GLY A 19 -10.59 6.83 19.46
N ASP A 20 -9.72 5.83 19.25
CA ASP A 20 -8.32 5.82 19.70
C ASP A 20 -7.36 5.65 18.52
N TRP A 21 -7.69 4.76 17.57
CA TRP A 21 -6.79 4.38 16.49
C TRP A 21 -6.36 5.58 15.63
N GLU A 22 -7.30 6.45 15.25
CA GLU A 22 -7.04 7.63 14.41
C GLU A 22 -6.12 8.68 15.05
N HIS A 23 -5.90 8.59 16.37
CA HIS A 23 -5.03 9.52 17.10
C HIS A 23 -3.58 9.07 17.15
N SER A 24 -3.31 7.77 16.99
CA SER A 24 -1.98 7.18 17.18
C SER A 24 -1.45 6.41 15.96
N HIS A 25 -2.35 6.03 15.05
CA HIS A 25 -2.08 5.18 13.89
C HIS A 25 -2.62 5.83 12.62
N GLY A 26 -2.33 5.24 11.46
CA GLY A 26 -2.85 5.78 10.22
C GLY A 26 -2.25 5.21 8.94
N VAL A 27 -2.53 5.93 7.87
CA VAL A 27 -2.05 5.68 6.52
C VAL A 27 -1.18 6.86 6.11
N THR A 28 0.05 6.61 5.66
CA THR A 28 0.93 7.63 5.12
C THR A 28 1.34 7.29 3.70
N ILE A 29 1.19 8.25 2.79
CA ILE A 29 1.69 8.18 1.41
C ILE A 29 2.74 9.27 1.25
N GLY A 30 3.90 8.90 0.75
CA GLY A 30 4.98 9.82 0.44
C GLY A 30 5.68 9.45 -0.86
N THR A 31 6.66 10.26 -1.25
CA THR A 31 7.49 10.02 -2.42
C THR A 31 8.81 9.37 -2.04
N LEU A 32 9.39 8.62 -2.96
CA LEU A 32 10.75 8.11 -2.85
C LEU A 32 11.77 9.19 -3.29
N ASP A 33 13.06 8.91 -3.09
CA ASP A 33 14.18 9.74 -3.56
C ASP A 33 14.41 9.61 -5.08
N ASN A 34 14.04 8.46 -5.65
CA ASN A 34 13.82 8.24 -7.07
C ASN A 34 12.32 8.37 -7.42
N PRO A 35 11.94 8.53 -8.70
CA PRO A 35 10.54 8.68 -9.07
C PRO A 35 9.69 7.50 -8.57
N GLY A 36 8.73 7.79 -7.69
CA GLY A 36 7.85 6.76 -7.15
C GLY A 36 7.19 7.17 -5.85
N TRP A 37 6.41 6.24 -5.32
CA TRP A 37 5.65 6.40 -4.10
C TRP A 37 6.04 5.35 -3.09
N TRP A 38 5.88 5.69 -1.82
CA TRP A 38 5.74 4.70 -0.77
C TRP A 38 4.42 4.91 -0.03
N LEU A 39 3.86 3.81 0.46
CA LEU A 39 2.67 3.75 1.28
C LEU A 39 3.00 2.92 2.53
N ARG A 40 2.67 3.46 3.70
CA ARG A 40 2.77 2.78 4.99
C ARG A 40 1.41 2.80 5.67
N ILE A 41 0.97 1.64 6.16
CA ILE A 41 -0.29 1.46 6.87
C ILE A 41 0.02 0.76 8.18
N ASP A 42 -0.24 1.43 9.29
CA ASP A 42 -0.14 0.80 10.62
C ASP A 42 -1.24 -0.26 10.76
N LEU A 43 -0.88 -1.45 11.21
CA LEU A 43 -1.81 -2.57 11.39
C LEU A 43 -2.17 -2.81 12.85
N SER A 44 -1.51 -2.11 13.79
CA SER A 44 -1.75 -2.25 15.24
C SER A 44 -3.21 -1.94 15.55
N GLY A 45 -3.87 -2.78 16.35
CA GLY A 45 -5.29 -2.64 16.68
C GLY A 45 -6.26 -2.93 15.54
N THR A 46 -5.77 -3.22 14.32
CA THR A 46 -6.64 -3.59 13.19
C THR A 46 -6.82 -5.10 13.11
N PRO A 47 -7.82 -5.62 12.38
CA PRO A 47 -7.96 -7.06 12.13
C PRO A 47 -6.77 -7.70 11.37
N MET A 48 -5.87 -6.87 10.85
CA MET A 48 -4.66 -7.31 10.13
C MET A 48 -3.45 -7.42 11.06
N GLU A 49 -3.56 -7.05 12.33
CA GLU A 49 -2.47 -7.18 13.30
C GLU A 49 -2.01 -8.64 13.42
N GLY A 50 -0.70 -8.86 13.35
CA GLY A 50 -0.10 -10.21 13.45
C GLY A 50 -0.42 -11.15 12.29
N ARG A 51 -1.22 -10.71 11.30
CA ARG A 51 -1.60 -11.53 10.16
C ARG A 51 -0.41 -11.76 9.23
N ALA A 52 -0.23 -13.01 8.79
CA ALA A 52 0.83 -13.35 7.86
C ALA A 52 0.62 -12.66 6.50
N PHE A 53 1.70 -12.07 5.99
CA PHE A 53 1.77 -11.48 4.66
C PHE A 53 2.99 -12.04 3.93
N ALA A 54 2.78 -12.71 2.81
CA ALA A 54 3.86 -13.10 1.92
C ALA A 54 4.32 -11.87 1.12
N ARG A 55 5.61 -11.58 1.14
CA ARG A 55 6.20 -10.48 0.36
C ARG A 55 5.81 -10.62 -1.11
N VAL A 56 5.37 -9.52 -1.71
CA VAL A 56 4.93 -9.45 -3.11
C VAL A 56 5.81 -8.47 -3.85
N GLU A 57 6.35 -8.91 -4.98
CA GLU A 57 7.17 -8.11 -5.88
C GLU A 57 6.58 -8.17 -7.29
N HIS A 58 6.71 -7.08 -8.04
CA HIS A 58 6.35 -6.99 -9.44
C HIS A 58 7.29 -6.03 -10.13
N GLY A 59 7.72 -6.37 -11.35
CA GLY A 59 8.59 -5.55 -12.17
C GLY A 59 9.94 -5.24 -11.51
N GLU A 60 10.70 -4.36 -12.14
CA GLU A 60 11.98 -3.87 -11.65
C GLU A 60 12.02 -2.35 -11.85
N PRO A 61 12.64 -1.58 -10.94
CA PRO A 61 12.76 -0.15 -11.11
C PRO A 61 13.73 0.20 -12.24
N SER A 62 13.32 1.11 -13.12
CA SER A 62 14.20 1.68 -14.15
C SER A 62 15.03 2.86 -13.60
N SER A 63 16.27 2.98 -14.07
CA SER A 63 17.09 4.17 -13.86
C SER A 63 16.84 5.28 -14.90
N ASP A 64 16.01 5.02 -15.92
CA ASP A 64 15.74 5.92 -17.04
C ASP A 64 14.31 6.51 -16.97
N LEU A 65 14.24 7.85 -16.87
CA LEU A 65 12.98 8.62 -16.83
C LEU A 65 12.10 8.44 -18.06
N ASP A 66 12.67 8.15 -19.22
CA ASP A 66 11.89 7.95 -20.45
C ASP A 66 11.28 6.54 -20.47
N GLU A 67 11.96 5.55 -19.90
CA GLU A 67 11.43 4.19 -19.75
C GLU A 67 10.27 4.14 -18.75
N TRP A 68 10.33 4.94 -17.68
CA TRP A 68 9.24 5.13 -16.72
C TRP A 68 7.92 5.51 -17.37
N GLN A 69 7.96 6.34 -18.41
CA GLN A 69 6.75 6.83 -19.09
C GLN A 69 6.14 5.80 -20.04
N LEU A 70 6.91 4.79 -20.46
CA LEU A 70 6.49 3.81 -21.46
C LEU A 70 6.10 2.47 -20.86
N THR A 71 6.90 1.96 -19.91
CA THR A 71 6.77 0.58 -19.40
C THR A 71 7.05 0.42 -17.91
N GLY A 72 7.56 1.45 -17.24
CA GLY A 72 7.97 1.37 -15.83
C GLY A 72 6.78 1.10 -14.91
N SER A 73 6.63 -0.16 -14.50
CA SER A 73 5.70 -0.59 -13.47
C SER A 73 6.43 -1.50 -12.50
N TRP A 74 6.45 -1.13 -11.23
CA TRP A 74 7.03 -1.97 -10.18
C TRP A 74 6.37 -1.71 -8.82
N TRP A 75 6.42 -2.72 -7.97
CA TRP A 75 6.23 -2.52 -6.55
C TRP A 75 6.89 -3.63 -5.73
N VAL A 76 7.19 -3.29 -4.49
CA VAL A 76 7.66 -4.20 -3.47
C VAL A 76 6.81 -3.98 -2.23
N ALA A 77 5.95 -4.94 -1.89
CA ALA A 77 5.08 -4.90 -0.72
C ALA A 77 5.52 -5.92 0.33
N GLN A 78 5.47 -5.54 1.61
CA GLN A 78 5.82 -6.38 2.74
C GLN A 78 5.09 -5.93 4.01
N VAL A 79 5.08 -6.78 5.03
CA VAL A 79 4.73 -6.37 6.40
C VAL A 79 5.99 -6.43 7.26
N LYS A 80 6.32 -5.32 7.93
CA LYS A 80 7.50 -5.19 8.80
C LYS A 80 7.12 -4.42 10.05
N GLY A 81 7.38 -4.98 11.23
CA GLY A 81 7.16 -4.30 12.51
C GLY A 81 5.71 -3.82 12.72
N GLY A 82 4.72 -4.62 12.31
CA GLY A 82 3.31 -4.25 12.43
C GLY A 82 2.82 -3.23 11.40
N THR A 83 3.65 -2.84 10.42
CA THR A 83 3.27 -1.93 9.34
C THR A 83 3.24 -2.67 8.01
N PHE A 84 2.16 -2.50 7.22
CA PHE A 84 2.19 -2.83 5.80
C PHE A 84 2.91 -1.71 5.05
N GLU A 85 3.94 -2.07 4.30
CA GLU A 85 4.78 -1.14 3.55
C GLU A 85 4.80 -1.55 2.09
N VAL A 86 4.62 -0.59 1.19
CA VAL A 86 4.86 -0.79 -0.25
C VAL A 86 5.60 0.40 -0.82
N ALA A 87 6.65 0.13 -1.59
CA ALA A 87 7.30 1.08 -2.48
C ALA A 87 6.92 0.73 -3.93
N CYS A 88 6.63 1.72 -4.77
CA CYS A 88 6.16 1.48 -6.13
C CYS A 88 6.52 2.60 -7.10
N GLY A 89 6.34 2.33 -8.40
CA GLY A 89 6.59 3.30 -9.47
C GLY A 89 5.63 4.49 -9.46
N PRO A 90 5.95 5.54 -10.23
CA PRO A 90 5.19 6.80 -10.23
C PRO A 90 3.71 6.66 -10.58
N LEU A 91 3.36 5.66 -11.41
CA LEU A 91 2.01 5.39 -11.89
C LEU A 91 1.33 4.20 -11.19
N ASP A 92 2.02 3.55 -10.25
CA ASP A 92 1.58 2.28 -9.66
C ASP A 92 0.82 2.43 -8.34
N LEU A 93 0.70 3.64 -7.77
CA LEU A 93 0.14 3.85 -6.43
C LEU A 93 -1.24 3.17 -6.26
N VAL A 94 -2.12 3.31 -7.25
CA VAL A 94 -3.47 2.69 -7.22
C VAL A 94 -3.37 1.16 -7.26
N ALA A 95 -2.45 0.59 -8.05
CA ALA A 95 -2.23 -0.84 -8.13
C ALA A 95 -1.60 -1.40 -6.84
N ALA A 96 -0.65 -0.65 -6.24
CA ALA A 96 0.00 -0.95 -4.97
C ALA A 96 -0.99 -1.00 -3.81
N VAL A 97 -1.93 -0.05 -3.72
CA VAL A 97 -3.06 -0.12 -2.76
C VAL A 97 -3.91 -1.38 -3.03
N GLY A 98 -4.05 -1.78 -4.29
CA GLY A 98 -4.71 -3.03 -4.68
C GLY A 98 -4.05 -4.29 -4.10
N VAL A 99 -2.73 -4.28 -3.85
CA VAL A 99 -2.04 -5.39 -3.17
C VAL A 99 -2.55 -5.53 -1.73
N PHE A 100 -2.60 -4.41 -1.00
CA PHE A 100 -3.15 -4.39 0.36
C PHE A 100 -4.62 -4.82 0.38
N ARG A 101 -5.44 -4.27 -0.52
CA ARG A 101 -6.86 -4.64 -0.67
C ARG A 101 -7.06 -6.14 -0.86
N ARG A 102 -6.31 -6.76 -1.78
CA ARG A 102 -6.40 -8.20 -2.04
C ARG A 102 -6.03 -9.02 -0.82
N TRP A 103 -5.00 -8.60 -0.08
CA TRP A 103 -4.61 -9.26 1.16
C TRP A 103 -5.68 -9.14 2.24
N VAL A 104 -6.25 -7.96 2.48
CA VAL A 104 -7.37 -7.79 3.42
C VAL A 104 -8.56 -8.67 3.04
N ALA A 105 -8.81 -8.86 1.74
CA ALA A 105 -9.90 -9.67 1.23
C ALA A 105 -9.65 -11.19 1.22
N THR A 106 -8.42 -11.69 1.44
CA THR A 106 -8.23 -13.13 1.61
C THR A 106 -8.96 -13.56 2.89
N LEU A 107 -9.64 -14.70 2.87
CA LEU A 107 -10.41 -15.18 4.01
C LEU A 107 -9.48 -15.33 5.25
N ALA A 108 -9.98 -14.92 6.41
CA ALA A 108 -9.44 -15.33 7.71
C ALA A 108 -9.78 -16.80 7.97
#